data_AF-A0A7W0YLL7-F1
#
_entry.id   AF-A0A7W0YLL7-F1
#
_cell.length_a   1.000
_cell.length_b   1.000
_cell.length_c   1.000
_cell.angle_alpha   90.00
_cell.angle_beta   90.00
_cell.angle_gamma   90.00
#
_symmetry.space_group_name_H-M   'P 1'
#
loop_
_entity.id
_entity.type
_entity.pdbx_description
1 polymer ?
#
loop_
_entity_poly.entity_id
_entity_poly.type
_entity_poly.pdbx_seq_one_letter_code
_entity_poly.pdbx_strand_id
1 'polypeptide(L)'
;MSESAGGAIAAYHELLTDQVAADSQGQLEAQLRARGLYFGDRPICTVVRPRFMSPGQHRTLQAGVARIMRAFARAHEAAMADAELRGQFGLEDWEERLIASDPGFTEPSPTSRLDAFFLDGESLRFSEYNAETPAGAGYNDALSTVFYGLPVMRRSLRRYDVRPLPARHGVLRVLLDAYEQRAGRREPPSIVEAIRYFSHPDVSLSFWRVSAGPMA
;
A
#
# COMPACT_ATOMS: atom_id res chain seq x y z
N MET A 1 17.50 13.77 -21.04
CA MET A 1 17.91 12.40 -20.69
C MET A 1 17.17 12.03 -19.41
N SER A 2 16.30 11.01 -19.46
CA SER A 2 15.65 10.50 -18.26
C SER A 2 16.74 9.86 -17.39
N GLU A 3 17.11 10.48 -16.27
CA GLU A 3 18.04 9.87 -15.32
C GLU A 3 17.36 8.63 -14.73
N SER A 4 17.76 7.46 -15.20
CA SER A 4 17.32 6.20 -14.61
C SER A 4 17.87 6.09 -13.18
N ALA A 5 17.18 5.33 -12.33
CA ALA A 5 17.65 5.09 -10.95
C ALA A 5 18.98 4.30 -10.90
N GLY A 6 19.48 3.81 -12.04
CA GLY A 6 20.67 2.94 -12.13
C GLY A 6 21.93 3.57 -11.54
N GLY A 7 22.17 4.87 -11.80
CA GLY A 7 23.33 5.56 -11.24
C GLY A 7 23.28 5.68 -9.71
N ALA A 8 22.10 5.98 -9.14
CA ALA A 8 21.91 6.02 -7.70
C ALA A 8 22.04 4.63 -7.06
N ILE A 9 21.55 3.58 -7.73
CA ILE A 9 21.68 2.19 -7.27
C ILE A 9 23.17 1.77 -7.24
N ALA A 10 23.91 2.02 -8.32
CA ALA A 10 25.33 1.69 -8.39
C ALA A 10 26.13 2.41 -7.30
N ALA A 11 25.94 3.73 -7.16
CA ALA A 11 26.59 4.51 -6.11
C ALA A 11 26.20 4.06 -4.70
N TYR A 12 24.95 3.62 -4.47
CA TYR A 12 24.54 3.07 -3.19
C TYR A 12 25.26 1.76 -2.88
N HIS A 13 25.42 0.88 -3.88
CA HIS A 13 26.17 -0.36 -3.71
C HIS A 13 27.66 -0.10 -3.43
N GLU A 14 28.26 0.89 -4.07
CA GLU A 14 29.66 1.30 -3.79
C GLU A 14 29.86 1.76 -2.34
N LEU A 15 28.82 2.31 -1.69
CA LEU A 15 28.87 2.71 -0.29
C LEU A 15 28.81 1.52 0.69
N LEU A 16 28.37 0.34 0.25
CA LEU A 16 28.24 -0.87 1.05
C LEU A 16 29.57 -1.63 1.14
N THR A 17 30.57 -1.05 1.81
CA THR A 17 31.72 -1.84 2.27
C THR A 17 31.29 -2.84 3.34
N ASP A 18 32.08 -3.89 3.60
CA ASP A 18 31.74 -4.94 4.58
C ASP A 18 31.30 -4.36 5.94
N GLN A 19 32.07 -3.39 6.46
CA GLN A 19 31.75 -2.73 7.72
C GLN A 19 30.42 -1.95 7.64
N VAL A 20 30.20 -1.18 6.56
CA VAL A 20 28.99 -0.36 6.41
C VAL A 20 27.75 -1.24 6.24
N ALA A 21 27.88 -2.32 5.49
CA ALA A 21 26.83 -3.30 5.30
C ALA A 21 26.47 -3.96 6.64
N ALA A 22 27.47 -4.42 7.41
CA ALA A 22 27.27 -5.01 8.72
C ALA A 22 26.62 -4.03 9.72
N ASP A 23 27.13 -2.79 9.81
CA ASP A 23 26.57 -1.75 10.68
C ASP A 23 25.12 -1.41 10.30
N SER A 24 24.84 -1.32 8.99
CA SER A 24 23.50 -1.02 8.49
C SER A 24 22.52 -2.16 8.74
N GLN A 25 22.97 -3.41 8.57
CA GLN A 25 22.16 -4.59 8.88
C GLN A 25 21.88 -4.66 10.39
N GLY A 26 22.89 -4.49 11.24
CA GLY A 26 22.72 -4.49 12.69
C GLY A 26 21.76 -3.40 13.16
N GLN A 27 21.86 -2.18 12.61
CA GLN A 27 20.93 -1.10 12.93
C GLN A 27 19.52 -1.37 12.39
N LEU A 28 19.38 -1.94 11.18
CA LEU A 28 18.09 -2.34 10.62
C LEU A 28 17.40 -3.32 11.57
N GLU A 29 18.07 -4.40 11.95
CA GLU A 29 17.49 -5.40 12.86
C GLU A 29 17.12 -4.83 14.22
N ALA A 30 17.99 -4.00 14.82
CA ALA A 30 17.70 -3.34 16.09
C ALA A 30 16.45 -2.45 16.00
N GLN A 31 16.31 -1.69 14.90
CA GLN A 31 15.15 -0.83 14.68
C GLN A 31 13.88 -1.62 14.37
N LEU A 32 13.97 -2.72 13.62
CA LEU A 32 12.83 -3.60 13.38
C LEU A 32 12.33 -4.19 14.71
N ARG A 33 13.23 -4.65 15.58
CA ARG A 33 12.89 -5.19 16.91
C ARG A 33 12.24 -4.13 17.79
N ALA A 34 12.87 -2.96 17.92
CA ALA A 34 12.38 -1.88 18.76
C ALA A 34 10.99 -1.36 18.35
N ARG A 35 10.61 -1.53 17.08
CA ARG A 35 9.33 -1.05 16.52
C ARG A 35 8.30 -2.16 16.33
N GLY A 36 8.60 -3.40 16.72
CA GLY A 36 7.70 -4.54 16.52
C GLY A 36 7.40 -4.83 15.04
N LEU A 37 8.34 -4.53 14.15
CA LEU A 37 8.17 -4.68 12.69
C LEU A 37 8.45 -6.14 12.26
N TYR A 38 7.58 -7.04 12.71
CA TYR A 38 7.66 -8.48 12.55
C TYR A 38 6.29 -9.11 12.22
N PHE A 39 6.29 -10.25 11.53
CA PHE A 39 5.17 -11.17 11.42
C PHE A 39 5.53 -12.46 12.14
N GLY A 40 5.00 -12.66 13.36
CA GLY A 40 5.53 -13.67 14.27
C GLY A 40 7.01 -13.39 14.54
N ASP A 41 7.87 -14.36 14.25
CA ASP A 41 9.32 -14.22 14.41
C ASP A 41 10.03 -13.71 13.14
N ARG A 42 9.31 -13.50 12.04
CA ARG A 42 9.89 -13.09 10.76
C ARG A 42 9.96 -11.56 10.65
N PRO A 43 11.15 -10.95 10.46
CA PRO A 43 11.24 -9.50 10.24
C PRO A 43 10.58 -9.11 8.91
N ILE A 44 9.93 -7.95 8.86
CA ILE A 44 9.28 -7.48 7.63
C ILE A 44 10.25 -7.05 6.52
N CYS A 45 11.54 -6.86 6.86
CA CYS A 45 12.59 -6.46 5.92
C CYS A 45 13.90 -7.12 6.29
N THR A 46 14.61 -7.66 5.30
CA THR A 46 15.90 -8.37 5.46
C THR A 46 17.01 -7.80 4.57
N VAL A 47 16.73 -6.72 3.83
CA VAL A 47 17.67 -6.12 2.88
C VAL A 47 17.97 -4.68 3.24
N VAL A 48 19.25 -4.28 3.16
CA VAL A 48 19.72 -2.94 3.54
C VAL A 48 19.59 -1.90 2.43
N ARG A 49 19.29 -2.29 1.19
CA ARG A 49 19.08 -1.37 0.07
C ARG A 49 17.58 -1.23 -0.23
N PRO A 50 16.99 -0.04 -0.06
CA PRO A 50 15.61 0.20 -0.48
C PRO A 50 15.47 0.16 -2.00
N ARG A 51 14.23 0.11 -2.49
CA ARG A 51 13.97 0.27 -3.91
C ARG A 51 14.05 1.75 -4.27
N PHE A 52 14.98 2.10 -5.17
CA PHE A 52 15.04 3.44 -5.75
C PHE A 52 14.15 3.53 -6.99
N MET A 53 13.55 4.70 -7.17
CA MET A 53 12.76 5.06 -8.34
C MET A 53 13.12 6.49 -8.73
N SER A 54 13.40 6.71 -10.01
CA SER A 54 13.63 8.06 -10.52
C SER A 54 12.33 8.88 -10.51
N PRO A 55 12.40 10.22 -10.47
CA PRO A 55 11.21 11.06 -10.63
C PRO A 55 10.46 10.80 -11.94
N GLY A 56 11.18 10.46 -13.01
CA GLY A 56 10.59 10.07 -14.30
C GLY A 56 9.76 8.80 -14.20
N GLN A 57 10.33 7.73 -13.64
CA GLN A 57 9.61 6.48 -13.38
C GLN A 57 8.40 6.71 -12.48
N HIS A 58 8.53 7.52 -11.42
CA HIS A 58 7.41 7.82 -10.54
C HIS A 58 6.25 8.51 -11.27
N ARG A 59 6.53 9.51 -12.13
CA ARG A 59 5.50 10.12 -12.97
C ARG A 59 4.85 9.14 -13.94
N THR A 60 5.64 8.26 -14.56
CA THR A 60 5.12 7.21 -15.45
C THR A 60 4.19 6.25 -14.70
N LEU A 61 4.58 5.84 -13.48
CA LEU A 61 3.76 5.01 -12.61
C LEU A 61 2.43 5.70 -12.27
N GLN A 62 2.47 6.95 -11.81
CA GLN A 62 1.27 7.73 -11.49
C GLN A 62 0.33 7.87 -12.69
N ALA A 63 0.87 8.19 -13.87
CA ALA A 63 0.07 8.31 -15.09
C ALA A 63 -0.54 6.97 -15.53
N GLY A 64 0.20 5.87 -15.39
CA GLY A 64 -0.28 4.51 -15.68
C GLY A 64 -1.42 4.10 -14.75
N VAL A 65 -1.22 4.26 -13.44
CA VAL A 65 -2.23 3.99 -12.41
C VAL A 65 -3.51 4.79 -12.70
N ALA A 66 -3.40 6.10 -12.95
CA ALA A 66 -4.55 6.95 -13.21
C ALA A 66 -5.34 6.51 -14.46
N ARG A 67 -4.67 5.99 -15.50
CA ARG A 67 -5.35 5.47 -16.71
C ARG A 67 -6.11 4.18 -16.42
N ILE A 68 -5.48 3.24 -15.72
CA ILE A 68 -6.11 1.96 -15.36
C ILE A 68 -7.31 2.19 -14.44
N MET A 69 -7.15 3.01 -13.39
CA MET A 69 -8.26 3.27 -12.47
C MET A 69 -9.46 3.92 -13.17
N ARG A 70 -9.24 4.82 -14.15
CA ARG A 70 -10.35 5.34 -14.98
C ARG A 70 -11.01 4.28 -15.85
N ALA A 71 -10.24 3.31 -16.35
CA ALA A 71 -10.79 2.20 -17.11
C ALA A 71 -11.64 1.28 -16.21
N PHE A 72 -11.16 0.96 -15.00
CA PHE A 72 -11.89 0.19 -14.02
C PHE A 72 -13.18 0.88 -13.56
N ALA A 73 -13.14 2.19 -13.31
CA ALA A 73 -14.34 2.96 -12.97
C ALA A 73 -15.42 2.84 -14.08
N ARG A 74 -15.03 2.99 -15.34
CA ARG A 74 -15.95 2.83 -16.48
C ARG A 74 -16.48 1.40 -16.62
N ALA A 75 -15.61 0.41 -16.43
CA ALA A 75 -16.01 -1.00 -16.48
C ALA A 75 -17.00 -1.34 -15.35
N HIS A 76 -16.77 -0.80 -14.15
CA HIS A 76 -17.67 -0.92 -13.02
C HIS A 76 -19.02 -0.27 -13.31
N GLU A 77 -19.06 1.00 -13.73
CA GLU A 77 -20.30 1.70 -14.09
C GLU A 77 -21.11 0.93 -15.15
N ALA A 78 -20.45 0.46 -16.20
CA ALA A 78 -21.08 -0.31 -17.26
C ALA A 78 -21.66 -1.63 -16.73
N ALA A 79 -20.89 -2.37 -15.92
CA ALA A 79 -21.36 -3.61 -15.35
C ALA A 79 -22.48 -3.41 -14.32
N MET A 80 -22.52 -2.31 -13.58
CA MET A 80 -23.64 -2.02 -12.69
C MET A 80 -24.92 -1.68 -13.48
N ALA A 81 -24.80 -1.07 -14.66
CA ALA A 81 -25.92 -0.72 -15.51
C ALA A 81 -26.45 -1.88 -16.37
N ASP A 82 -25.62 -2.88 -16.68
CA ASP A 82 -25.94 -3.98 -17.58
C ASP A 82 -25.70 -5.35 -16.93
N ALA A 83 -26.80 -6.09 -16.69
CA ALA A 83 -26.75 -7.41 -16.07
C ALA A 83 -26.09 -8.48 -16.98
N GLU A 84 -26.18 -8.35 -18.30
CA GLU A 84 -25.52 -9.27 -19.23
C GLU A 84 -24.00 -9.08 -19.18
N LEU A 85 -23.54 -7.82 -19.14
CA LEU A 85 -22.13 -7.51 -18.96
C LEU A 85 -21.62 -7.97 -17.59
N ARG A 86 -22.37 -7.71 -16.52
CA ARG A 86 -22.02 -8.15 -15.16
C ARG A 86 -21.95 -9.66 -15.02
N GLY A 87 -22.82 -10.40 -15.73
CA GLY A 87 -22.83 -11.86 -15.75
C GLY A 87 -21.50 -12.48 -16.22
N GLN A 88 -20.67 -11.74 -16.96
CA GLN A 88 -19.35 -12.21 -17.39
C GLN A 88 -18.35 -12.33 -16.22
N PHE A 89 -18.60 -11.69 -15.08
CA PHE A 89 -17.75 -11.80 -13.88
C PHE A 89 -17.95 -13.10 -13.12
N GLY A 90 -18.99 -13.89 -13.45
CA GLY A 90 -19.24 -15.18 -12.80
C GLY A 90 -19.52 -15.06 -11.31
N LEU A 91 -20.24 -14.01 -10.91
CA LEU A 91 -20.66 -13.80 -9.52
C LEU A 91 -21.62 -14.91 -9.09
N GLU A 92 -21.48 -15.36 -7.85
CA GLU A 92 -22.45 -16.24 -7.21
C GLU A 92 -23.78 -15.50 -6.95
N ASP A 93 -24.89 -16.22 -6.85
CA ASP A 93 -26.22 -15.63 -6.65
C ASP A 93 -26.28 -14.66 -5.45
N TRP A 94 -25.50 -14.93 -4.40
CA TRP A 94 -25.45 -14.08 -3.21
C TRP A 94 -24.57 -12.84 -3.41
N GLU A 95 -23.54 -12.92 -4.24
CA GLU A 95 -22.69 -11.78 -4.61
C GLU A 95 -23.46 -10.82 -5.51
N GLU A 96 -24.24 -11.35 -6.46
CA GLU A 96 -25.13 -10.57 -7.33
C GLU A 96 -26.19 -9.81 -6.54
N ARG A 97 -26.70 -10.39 -5.44
CA ARG A 97 -27.59 -9.66 -4.52
C ARG A 97 -26.84 -8.61 -3.70
N LEU A 98 -25.62 -8.91 -3.27
CA LEU A 98 -24.83 -8.03 -2.42
C LEU A 98 -24.32 -6.81 -3.17
N ILE A 99 -23.86 -6.98 -4.41
CA ILE A 99 -23.27 -5.91 -5.22
C ILE A 99 -24.27 -4.79 -5.55
N ALA A 100 -25.56 -5.09 -5.55
CA ALA A 100 -26.64 -4.10 -5.71
C ALA A 100 -26.88 -3.23 -4.47
N SER A 101 -26.29 -3.58 -3.31
CA SER A 101 -26.42 -2.78 -2.08
C SER A 101 -25.61 -1.50 -2.19
N ASP A 102 -26.26 -0.35 -2.05
CA ASP A 102 -25.60 0.96 -1.97
C ASP A 102 -24.89 1.11 -0.62
N PRO A 103 -23.54 1.22 -0.57
CA PRO A 103 -22.81 1.38 0.67
C PRO A 103 -22.83 2.83 1.19
N GLY A 104 -23.40 3.78 0.43
CA GLY A 104 -23.49 5.21 0.77
C GLY A 104 -22.24 6.01 0.44
N PHE A 105 -21.32 5.47 -0.35
CA PHE A 105 -20.13 6.16 -0.85
C PHE A 105 -19.84 5.76 -2.29
N THR A 106 -19.15 6.66 -3.01
CA THR A 106 -19.05 6.59 -4.48
C THR A 106 -18.10 5.51 -4.97
N GLU A 107 -16.93 5.37 -4.34
CA GLU A 107 -15.88 4.46 -4.81
C GLU A 107 -16.11 3.05 -4.25
N PRO A 108 -16.31 2.01 -5.09
CA PRO A 108 -16.56 0.65 -4.62
C PRO A 108 -15.39 0.07 -3.80
N SER A 109 -14.16 0.50 -4.08
CA SER A 109 -12.95 0.09 -3.35
C SER A 109 -12.10 1.30 -2.97
N PRO A 110 -12.48 2.05 -1.91
CA PRO A 110 -11.81 3.29 -1.52
C PRO A 110 -10.33 3.10 -1.23
N THR A 111 -9.94 1.91 -0.75
CA THR A 111 -8.55 1.51 -0.55
C THR A 111 -8.21 0.32 -1.44
N SER A 112 -7.27 0.51 -2.37
CA SER A 112 -6.80 -0.54 -3.27
C SER A 112 -5.30 -0.41 -3.58
N ARG A 113 -4.69 -1.47 -4.11
CA ARG A 113 -3.26 -1.52 -4.47
C ARG A 113 -3.07 -2.13 -5.85
N LEU A 114 -2.39 -1.40 -6.72
CA LEU A 114 -1.91 -1.91 -8.00
C LEU A 114 -0.44 -2.32 -7.86
N ASP A 115 -0.17 -3.58 -8.15
CA ASP A 115 1.19 -4.09 -8.16
C ASP A 115 1.78 -3.97 -9.56
N ALA A 116 2.96 -3.34 -9.64
CA ALA A 116 3.56 -2.93 -10.90
C ALA A 116 5.08 -3.06 -10.92
N PHE A 117 5.60 -3.33 -12.12
CA PHE A 117 7.01 -3.56 -12.39
C PHE A 117 7.48 -2.69 -13.55
N PHE A 118 8.74 -2.24 -13.47
CA PHE A 118 9.45 -1.68 -14.61
C PHE A 118 10.31 -2.78 -15.22
N LEU A 119 9.97 -3.19 -16.43
CA LEU A 119 10.81 -4.05 -17.26
C LEU A 119 11.84 -3.18 -17.98
N ASP A 120 13.07 -3.67 -18.07
CA ASP A 120 14.20 -2.99 -18.73
C ASP A 120 14.45 -1.55 -18.24
N GLY A 121 13.99 -1.23 -17.02
CA GLY A 121 14.12 0.07 -16.40
C GLY A 121 13.10 1.14 -16.85
N GLU A 122 12.34 0.91 -17.92
CA GLU A 122 11.45 1.92 -18.51
C GLU A 122 10.01 1.44 -18.76
N SER A 123 9.84 0.16 -19.09
CA SER A 123 8.54 -0.39 -19.49
C SER A 123 7.68 -0.75 -18.28
N LEU A 124 6.68 0.08 -17.97
CA LEU A 124 5.73 -0.19 -16.89
C LEU A 124 4.77 -1.34 -17.27
N ARG A 125 4.63 -2.31 -16.36
CA ARG A 125 3.68 -3.43 -16.44
C ARG A 125 2.94 -3.56 -15.11
N PHE A 126 1.65 -3.86 -15.18
CA PHE A 126 0.81 -4.14 -14.01
C PHE A 126 0.56 -5.64 -13.94
N SER A 127 0.70 -6.22 -12.76
CA SER A 127 0.50 -7.66 -12.55
C SER A 127 -0.83 -7.95 -11.86
N GLU A 128 -1.23 -7.10 -10.91
CA GLU A 128 -2.34 -7.40 -10.02
C GLU A 128 -3.03 -6.11 -9.53
N TYR A 129 -4.33 -6.22 -9.32
CA TYR A 129 -5.15 -5.21 -8.66
C TYR A 129 -5.80 -5.85 -7.41
N ASN A 130 -5.40 -5.36 -6.24
CA ASN A 130 -5.94 -5.78 -4.95
C ASN A 130 -6.97 -4.73 -4.52
N ALA A 131 -8.25 -5.09 -4.59
CA ALA A 131 -9.39 -4.21 -4.29
C ALA A 131 -9.89 -4.35 -2.84
N GLU A 132 -9.40 -5.36 -2.13
CA GLU A 132 -9.91 -5.88 -0.85
C GLU A 132 -9.08 -5.43 0.36
N THR A 133 -8.91 -4.11 0.54
CA THR A 133 -8.21 -3.50 1.70
C THR A 133 -6.75 -3.96 1.83
N PRO A 134 -5.85 -3.44 1.00
CA PRO A 134 -4.46 -3.88 0.97
C PRO A 134 -3.69 -3.46 2.23
N ALA A 135 -2.98 -4.42 2.83
CA ALA A 135 -2.00 -4.14 3.87
C ALA A 135 -0.72 -3.48 3.29
N GLY A 136 0.09 -2.89 4.16
CA GLY A 136 1.47 -2.49 3.84
C GLY A 136 1.75 -0.99 3.90
N ALA A 137 0.76 -0.12 3.77
CA ALA A 137 0.96 1.34 3.79
C ALA A 137 1.65 1.82 5.08
N GLY A 138 1.19 1.36 6.24
CA GLY A 138 1.80 1.68 7.53
C GLY A 138 3.23 1.12 7.68
N TYR A 139 3.45 -0.11 7.23
CA TYR A 139 4.77 -0.74 7.25
C TYR A 139 5.78 -0.02 6.35
N ASN A 140 5.35 0.41 5.15
CA ASN A 140 6.19 1.18 4.23
C ASN A 140 6.67 2.51 4.85
N ASP A 141 5.77 3.24 5.53
CA ASP A 141 6.12 4.51 6.16
C ASP A 141 7.06 4.31 7.36
N ALA A 142 6.82 3.25 8.14
CA ALA A 142 7.70 2.86 9.24
C ALA A 142 9.10 2.46 8.73
N LEU A 143 9.16 1.62 7.70
CA LEU A 143 10.42 1.22 7.06
C LEU A 143 11.15 2.43 6.48
N SER A 144 10.46 3.35 5.80
CA SER A 144 11.07 4.57 5.26
C SER A 144 11.83 5.34 6.34
N THR A 145 11.23 5.47 7.53
CA THR A 145 11.87 6.11 8.68
C THR A 145 13.10 5.35 9.17
N VAL A 146 13.04 4.01 9.22
CA VAL A 146 14.19 3.16 9.57
C VAL A 146 15.32 3.31 8.55
N PHE A 147 15.00 3.27 7.25
CA PHE A 147 15.95 3.40 6.16
C PHE A 147 16.72 4.73 6.21
N TYR A 148 16.04 5.86 6.48
CA TYR A 148 16.71 7.15 6.66
C TYR A 148 17.77 7.15 7.76
N GLY A 149 17.57 6.33 8.79
CA GLY A 149 18.50 6.17 9.89
C GLY A 149 19.73 5.33 9.56
N LEU A 150 19.72 4.51 8.51
CA LEU A 150 20.80 3.56 8.26
C LEU A 150 22.12 4.26 7.89
N PRO A 151 23.28 3.74 8.35
CA PRO A 151 24.59 4.30 8.03
C PRO A 151 24.81 4.47 6.54
N VAL A 152 24.51 3.46 5.72
CA VAL A 152 24.61 3.55 4.25
C VAL A 152 23.72 4.64 3.67
N MET A 153 22.48 4.78 4.15
CA MET A 153 21.54 5.76 3.63
C MET A 153 22.00 7.18 3.96
N ARG A 154 22.47 7.42 5.20
CA ARG A 154 23.07 8.71 5.59
C ARG A 154 24.23 9.11 4.68
N ARG A 155 25.02 8.14 4.19
CA ARG A 155 26.08 8.40 3.21
C ARG A 155 25.52 8.72 1.83
N SER A 156 24.52 7.97 1.38
CA SER A 156 23.85 8.19 0.09
C SER A 156 23.20 9.58 0.00
N LEU A 157 22.57 10.04 1.09
CA LEU A 157 21.88 11.34 1.16
C LEU A 157 22.81 12.55 1.00
N ARG A 158 24.13 12.37 1.11
CA ARG A 158 25.10 13.44 0.80
C ARG A 158 25.23 13.69 -0.69
N ARG A 159 24.82 12.74 -1.54
CA ARG A 159 24.95 12.81 -3.00
C ARG A 159 23.60 12.84 -3.72
N TYR A 160 22.57 12.24 -3.14
CA TYR A 160 21.25 12.11 -3.77
C TYR A 160 20.14 12.65 -2.87
N ASP A 161 19.20 13.39 -3.46
CA ASP A 161 17.92 13.72 -2.82
C ASP A 161 16.99 12.49 -2.90
N VAL A 162 16.76 11.84 -1.77
CA VAL A 162 15.85 10.71 -1.65
C VAL A 162 14.66 11.15 -0.82
N ARG A 163 13.45 10.99 -1.36
CA ARG A 163 12.18 11.34 -0.70
C ARG A 163 11.34 10.08 -0.49
N PRO A 164 10.68 9.91 0.66
CA PRO A 164 9.82 8.77 0.87
C PRO A 164 8.49 9.00 0.15
N LEU A 165 7.73 7.93 -0.04
CA LEU A 165 6.36 7.97 -0.54
C LEU A 165 5.42 7.62 0.62
N PRO A 166 5.01 8.59 1.46
CA PRO A 166 4.16 8.31 2.60
C PRO A 166 2.76 7.88 2.14
N ALA A 167 2.26 6.78 2.70
CA ALA A 167 0.99 6.18 2.29
C ALA A 167 -0.09 6.28 3.37
N ARG A 168 0.27 6.25 4.67
CA ARG A 168 -0.71 6.13 5.78
C ARG A 168 -1.74 7.27 5.81
N HIS A 169 -1.31 8.49 5.46
CA HIS A 169 -2.18 9.67 5.48
C HIS A 169 -3.21 9.63 4.35
N GLY A 170 -2.84 9.08 3.18
CA GLY A 170 -3.77 8.86 2.07
C GLY A 170 -4.83 7.82 2.43
N VAL A 171 -4.42 6.71 3.06
CA VAL A 171 -5.35 5.68 3.55
C VAL A 171 -6.33 6.25 4.57
N LEU A 172 -5.85 6.96 5.59
CA LEU A 172 -6.75 7.59 6.57
C LEU A 172 -7.69 8.58 5.89
N ARG A 173 -7.18 9.40 4.97
CA ARG A 173 -7.98 10.40 4.25
C ARG A 173 -9.13 9.75 3.49
N VAL A 174 -8.86 8.68 2.71
CA VAL A 174 -9.90 8.06 1.88
C VAL A 174 -10.95 7.33 2.72
N LEU A 175 -10.56 6.73 3.86
CA LEU A 175 -11.50 6.12 4.80
C LEU A 175 -12.42 7.18 5.45
N LEU A 176 -11.86 8.32 5.84
CA LEU A 176 -12.64 9.43 6.39
C LEU A 176 -13.57 10.05 5.34
N ASP A 177 -13.11 10.20 4.09
CA ASP A 177 -13.91 10.74 3.00
C ASP A 177 -15.07 9.79 2.64
N ALA A 178 -14.85 8.48 2.64
CA ALA A 178 -15.91 7.49 2.44
C ALA A 178 -16.94 7.50 3.60
N TYR A 179 -16.46 7.65 4.84
CA TYR A 179 -17.35 7.79 6.00
C TYR A 179 -18.18 9.07 5.93
N GLU A 180 -17.57 10.20 5.58
CA GLU A 180 -18.27 11.49 5.44
C GLU A 180 -19.36 11.43 4.36
N GLN A 181 -19.08 10.79 3.21
CA GLN A 181 -20.08 10.54 2.17
C GLN A 181 -21.28 9.75 2.72
N ARG A 182 -21.01 8.62 3.40
CA ARG A 182 -22.07 7.79 3.98
C ARG A 182 -22.86 8.52 5.07
N ALA A 183 -22.18 9.27 5.93
CA ALA A 183 -22.80 9.97 7.04
C ALA A 183 -23.59 11.22 6.59
N GLY A 184 -23.27 11.76 5.40
CA GLY A 184 -23.83 13.01 4.88
C GLY A 184 -23.41 14.26 5.67
N ARG A 185 -22.47 14.14 6.60
CA ARG A 185 -21.93 15.22 7.42
C ARG A 185 -20.55 14.87 7.97
N ARG A 186 -19.78 15.91 8.31
CA ARG A 186 -18.47 15.74 8.93
C ARG A 186 -18.60 15.55 10.45
N GLU A 187 -18.42 14.32 10.89
CA GLU A 187 -18.38 13.95 12.31
C GLU A 187 -17.30 12.87 12.55
N PRO A 188 -16.78 12.72 13.79
CA PRO A 188 -15.80 11.67 14.09
C PRO A 188 -16.44 10.27 13.93
N PRO A 189 -15.86 9.35 13.15
CA PRO A 189 -16.37 8.00 13.03
C PRO A 189 -16.08 7.17 14.29
N SER A 190 -16.98 6.22 14.58
CA SER A 190 -16.61 5.02 15.35
C SER A 190 -16.02 4.01 14.38
N ILE A 191 -14.71 3.73 14.49
CA ILE A 191 -14.01 2.82 13.59
C ILE A 191 -14.05 1.40 14.17
N VAL A 192 -14.50 0.44 13.36
CA VAL A 192 -14.40 -0.99 13.64
C VAL A 192 -13.46 -1.59 12.60
N GLU A 193 -12.39 -2.24 13.05
CA GLU A 193 -11.45 -2.97 12.19
C GLU A 193 -11.78 -4.46 12.25
N ALA A 194 -12.28 -5.01 11.13
CA ALA A 194 -12.55 -6.44 11.02
C ALA A 194 -11.29 -7.18 10.59
N ILE A 195 -10.53 -7.71 11.56
CA ILE A 195 -9.30 -8.48 11.29
C ILE A 195 -9.63 -9.97 11.32
N ARG A 196 -9.45 -10.65 10.17
CA ARG A 196 -9.57 -12.11 10.11
C ARG A 196 -8.22 -12.77 10.40
N TYR A 197 -8.13 -13.47 11.53
CA TYR A 197 -6.97 -14.31 11.84
C TYR A 197 -7.13 -15.68 11.16
N PHE A 198 -6.28 -15.99 10.19
CA PHE A 198 -6.20 -17.33 9.62
C PHE A 198 -5.25 -18.19 10.45
N SER A 199 -5.81 -18.94 11.41
CA SER A 199 -5.12 -20.05 12.06
C SER A 199 -5.84 -21.38 11.75
N HIS A 200 -5.75 -21.83 10.49
CA HIS A 200 -6.14 -23.17 10.01
C HIS A 200 -7.64 -23.59 10.11
N PRO A 201 -8.05 -24.66 9.40
CA PRO A 201 -8.75 -24.62 8.11
C PRO A 201 -10.28 -24.41 8.16
N ASP A 202 -10.91 -24.32 9.32
CA ASP A 202 -12.37 -24.23 9.43
C ASP A 202 -12.77 -22.85 9.95
N VAL A 203 -13.08 -21.97 8.98
CA VAL A 203 -13.84 -20.72 9.07
C VAL A 203 -14.33 -20.36 10.49
N SER A 204 -13.67 -19.37 11.11
CA SER A 204 -14.25 -18.58 12.21
C SER A 204 -14.20 -17.10 11.86
N LEU A 205 -15.37 -16.50 11.62
CA LEU A 205 -15.54 -15.05 11.59
C LEU A 205 -15.65 -14.56 13.05
N SER A 206 -14.57 -13.98 13.57
CA SER A 206 -14.57 -13.37 14.89
C SER A 206 -14.95 -11.90 14.76
N PHE A 207 -16.21 -11.56 15.05
CA PHE A 207 -16.66 -10.17 15.15
C PHE A 207 -16.24 -9.59 16.50
N TRP A 208 -15.36 -8.57 16.50
CA TRP A 208 -15.02 -7.81 17.69
C TRP A 208 -15.76 -6.46 17.67
N ARG A 209 -16.52 -6.18 18.73
CA ARG A 209 -17.16 -4.89 18.96
C ARG A 209 -16.17 -3.96 19.67
N VAL A 210 -15.70 -2.93 18.97
CA VAL A 210 -14.96 -1.81 19.60
C VAL A 210 -15.94 -0.65 19.76
N SER A 211 -16.23 -0.27 21.01
CA SER A 211 -16.98 0.94 21.33
C SER A 211 -16.07 1.93 22.04
N ALA A 212 -15.88 3.11 21.44
CA ALA A 212 -15.30 4.25 22.15
C ALA A 212 -16.39 4.85 23.05
N GLY A 213 -16.26 4.66 24.36
CA GLY A 213 -17.03 5.43 25.34
C GLY A 213 -16.46 6.84 25.49
N PRO A 214 -17.27 7.86 25.82
CA PRO A 214 -16.76 9.20 26.08
C PRO A 214 -15.90 9.16 27.34
N MET A 215 -14.68 9.71 27.26
CA MET A 215 -13.88 10.00 28.45
C MET A 215 -14.56 11.15 29.20
N ALA A 216 -14.91 10.88 30.46
CA ALA A 216 -15.29 11.89 31.45
C ALA A 216 -14.10 12.76 31.84
#